data_AF-A0AAD7AQI5-F1
#
_entry.id   AF-A0AAD7AQI5-F1
#
_cell.length_a   1.000
_cell.length_b   1.000
_cell.length_c   1.000
_cell.angle_alpha   90.00
_cell.angle_beta   90.00
_cell.angle_gamma   90.00
#
_symmetry.space_group_name_H-M   'P 1'
#
loop_
_entity.id
_entity.type
_entity.pdbx_description
1 polymer ?
#
loop_
_entity_poly.entity_id
_entity_poly.type
_entity_poly.pdbx_seq_one_letter_code
_entity_poly.pdbx_strand_id
1 'polypeptide(L)'
;MRADVQLILLASLSLIPNNTLRYTALGSIIALALVYHIHLNIATWLRQLERSIQQTEEFIEEVKTKCPWPGDQFKLAEERARLLEVKRAASEMHCSVLAAGKPTWKEYWFLKRSVAECANRVKNIRTAVQRAKFSEDLLKT
;
A
#
# COMPACT_ATOMS: atom_id res chain seq x y z
N MET A 1 -2.44 -24.67 13.70
CA MET A 1 -2.62 -23.35 14.35
C MET A 1 -3.84 -22.56 13.86
N ARG A 2 -4.08 -22.29 12.56
CA ARG A 2 -5.31 -21.58 12.13
C ARG A 2 -6.61 -22.42 12.26
N ALA A 3 -6.52 -23.73 12.06
CA ALA A 3 -7.68 -24.64 12.15
C ALA A 3 -8.18 -24.83 13.60
N ASP A 4 -7.28 -24.82 14.57
CA ASP A 4 -7.57 -25.09 15.98
C ASP A 4 -8.41 -23.98 16.62
N VAL A 5 -8.15 -22.72 16.22
CA VAL A 5 -8.87 -21.55 16.73
C VAL A 5 -10.33 -21.53 16.22
N GLN A 6 -10.58 -21.95 14.98
CA GLN A 6 -11.93 -22.03 14.42
C GLN A 6 -12.77 -23.12 15.08
N LEU A 7 -12.16 -24.26 15.40
CA LEU A 7 -12.79 -25.37 16.12
C LEU A 7 -13.18 -24.97 17.56
N ILE A 8 -12.30 -24.27 18.28
CA ILE A 8 -12.59 -23.77 19.64
C ILE A 8 -13.73 -22.74 19.62
N LEU A 9 -13.74 -21.83 18.64
CA LEU A 9 -14.80 -20.83 18.48
C LEU A 9 -16.17 -21.47 18.19
N LEU A 10 -16.22 -22.47 17.31
CA LEU A 10 -17.44 -23.21 16.99
C LEU A 10 -17.96 -24.01 18.19
N ALA A 11 -17.07 -24.65 18.94
CA ALA A 11 -17.42 -25.37 20.17
C ALA A 11 -17.95 -24.44 21.27
N SER A 12 -17.38 -23.24 21.40
CA SER A 12 -17.83 -22.23 22.38
C SER A 12 -19.22 -21.68 22.05
N LEU A 13 -19.54 -21.55 20.75
CA LEU A 13 -20.83 -21.08 20.26
C LEU A 13 -21.94 -22.13 20.40
N SER A 14 -21.63 -23.42 20.32
CA SER A 14 -22.63 -24.50 20.51
C SER A 14 -23.06 -24.70 21.97
N LEU A 15 -22.28 -24.18 22.92
CA LEU A 15 -22.58 -24.17 24.36
C LEU A 15 -23.63 -23.12 24.76
N ILE A 16 -24.02 -22.21 23.86
CA ILE A 16 -25.06 -21.21 24.11
C ILE A 16 -26.42 -21.80 23.70
N PRO A 17 -27.32 -22.14 24.64
CA PRO A 17 -28.58 -22.83 24.35
C PRO A 17 -29.61 -21.92 23.66
N ASN A 18 -29.46 -20.60 23.78
CA ASN A 18 -30.37 -19.63 23.17
C ASN A 18 -29.84 -19.19 21.80
N ASN A 19 -30.55 -19.57 20.74
CA ASN A 19 -30.20 -19.22 19.36
C ASN A 19 -30.04 -17.71 19.14
N THR A 20 -30.85 -16.89 19.79
CA THR A 20 -30.77 -15.42 19.68
C THR A 20 -29.43 -14.91 20.20
N LEU A 21 -29.00 -15.38 21.38
CA LEU A 21 -27.70 -15.02 21.97
C LEU A 21 -26.53 -15.56 21.13
N ARG A 22 -26.68 -16.73 20.52
CA ARG A 22 -25.69 -17.32 19.62
C ARG A 22 -25.50 -16.49 18.36
N TYR A 23 -26.58 -16.05 17.72
CA TYR A 23 -26.52 -15.19 16.54
C TYR A 23 -25.95 -13.80 16.86
N THR A 24 -26.30 -13.21 18.00
CA THR A 24 -25.71 -11.92 18.42
C THR A 24 -24.22 -12.03 18.73
N ALA A 25 -23.79 -13.12 19.36
CA ALA A 25 -22.38 -13.38 19.63
C ALA A 25 -21.58 -13.59 18.33
N LEU A 26 -22.11 -14.40 17.41
CA LEU A 26 -21.54 -14.57 16.06
C LEU A 26 -21.43 -13.24 15.31
N GLY A 27 -22.50 -12.42 15.31
CA GLY A 27 -22.48 -11.09 14.70
C GLY A 27 -21.40 -10.19 15.29
N SER A 28 -21.23 -10.21 16.61
CA SER A 28 -20.20 -9.44 17.31
C SER A 28 -18.78 -9.91 16.97
N ILE A 29 -18.56 -11.23 16.90
CA ILE A 29 -17.27 -11.83 16.52
C ILE A 29 -16.92 -11.48 15.07
N ILE A 30 -17.89 -11.59 14.15
CA ILE A 30 -17.70 -11.22 12.74
C ILE A 30 -17.37 -9.74 12.62
N ALA A 31 -18.08 -8.86 13.34
CA ALA A 31 -17.80 -7.43 13.35
C ALA A 31 -16.38 -7.12 13.84
N LEU A 32 -15.95 -7.73 14.95
CA LEU A 32 -14.58 -7.61 15.48
C LEU A 32 -13.53 -8.10 14.49
N ALA A 33 -13.76 -9.27 13.87
CA ALA A 33 -12.86 -9.82 12.85
C ALA A 33 -12.75 -8.88 11.64
N LEU A 34 -13.86 -8.26 11.22
CA LEU A 34 -13.89 -7.34 10.10
C LEU A 34 -13.11 -6.05 10.40
N VAL A 35 -13.30 -5.48 11.59
CA VAL A 35 -12.56 -4.29 12.05
C VAL A 35 -11.06 -4.57 12.13
N TYR A 36 -10.68 -5.73 12.68
CA TYR A 36 -9.29 -6.16 12.74
C TYR A 36 -8.68 -6.33 11.34
N HIS A 37 -9.41 -6.95 10.41
CA HIS A 37 -8.99 -7.13 9.02
C HIS A 37 -8.79 -5.79 8.30
N ILE A 38 -9.64 -4.80 8.56
CA ILE A 38 -9.52 -3.45 8.01
C ILE A 38 -8.21 -2.80 8.48
N HIS A 39 -7.92 -2.83 9.78
CA HIS A 39 -6.73 -2.18 10.35
C HIS A 39 -5.41 -2.83 9.87
N LEU A 40 -5.36 -4.17 9.83
CA LEU A 40 -4.19 -4.89 9.32
C LEU A 40 -3.90 -4.56 7.85
N ASN A 41 -4.94 -4.46 7.03
CA ASN A 41 -4.80 -4.16 5.61
C ASN A 41 -4.24 -2.76 5.36
N ILE A 42 -4.70 -1.74 6.09
CA ILE A 42 -4.23 -0.37 5.92
C ILE A 42 -2.73 -0.26 6.16
N ALA A 43 -2.24 -0.80 7.28
CA ALA A 43 -0.82 -0.79 7.61
C ALA A 43 0.01 -1.55 6.57
N THR A 44 -0.53 -2.65 6.04
CA THR A 44 0.12 -3.45 5.00
C THR A 44 0.24 -2.67 3.69
N TRP A 45 -0.82 -2.00 3.26
CA TRP A 45 -0.82 -1.22 2.01
C TRP A 45 0.13 -0.03 2.07
N LEU A 46 0.15 0.71 3.18
CA LEU A 46 1.07 1.85 3.35
C LEU A 46 2.53 1.39 3.34
N ARG A 47 2.86 0.29 4.04
CA ARG A 47 4.22 -0.28 4.00
C ARG A 47 4.61 -0.76 2.61
N GLN A 48 3.69 -1.35 1.85
CA GLN A 48 3.94 -1.78 0.47
C GLN A 48 4.21 -0.57 -0.43
N LEU A 49 3.45 0.51 -0.28
CA LEU A 49 3.66 1.74 -1.01
C LEU A 49 5.02 2.37 -0.68
N GLU A 50 5.37 2.48 0.59
CA GLU A 50 6.69 2.98 1.05
C GLU A 50 7.84 2.18 0.45
N ARG A 51 7.77 0.84 0.51
CA ARG A 51 8.77 -0.03 -0.13
C ARG A 51 8.87 0.20 -1.63
N SER A 52 7.74 0.36 -2.31
CA SER A 52 7.74 0.61 -3.76
C SER A 52 8.36 1.97 -4.11
N ILE A 53 8.12 3.00 -3.30
CA ILE A 53 8.74 4.32 -3.46
C ILE A 53 10.25 4.18 -3.29
N GLN A 54 10.70 3.53 -2.22
CA GLN A 54 12.13 3.38 -1.92
C GLN A 54 12.87 2.58 -3.00
N GLN A 55 12.30 1.47 -3.48
CA GLN A 55 12.84 0.72 -4.62
C GLN A 55 12.95 1.57 -5.89
N THR A 56 12.02 2.52 -6.08
CA THR A 56 12.04 3.41 -7.25
C THR A 56 13.07 4.52 -7.08
N GLU A 57 13.26 5.05 -5.86
CA GLU A 57 14.35 5.98 -5.53
C GLU A 57 15.73 5.34 -5.79
N GLU A 58 15.94 4.13 -5.29
CA GLU A 58 17.18 3.36 -5.51
C GLU A 58 17.42 3.12 -7.01
N PHE A 59 16.38 2.77 -7.76
CA PHE A 59 16.47 2.57 -9.21
C PHE A 59 16.84 3.86 -9.95
N ILE A 60 16.27 5.00 -9.57
CA ILE A 60 16.59 6.30 -10.18
C ILE A 60 18.06 6.67 -9.91
N GLU A 61 18.56 6.48 -8.68
CA GLU A 61 19.97 6.73 -8.37
C GLU A 61 20.91 5.78 -9.13
N GLU A 62 20.54 4.51 -9.28
CA GLU A 62 21.30 3.56 -10.11
C GLU A 62 21.38 4.02 -11.57
N VAL A 63 20.27 4.50 -12.15
CA VAL A 63 20.27 5.01 -13.52
C VAL A 63 21.07 6.31 -13.63
N LYS A 64 20.95 7.22 -12.66
CA LYS A 64 21.71 8.47 -12.62
C LYS A 64 23.22 8.25 -12.69
N THR A 65 23.74 7.29 -11.92
CA THR A 65 25.18 6.97 -11.92
C THR A 65 25.68 6.37 -13.24
N LYS A 66 24.77 5.84 -14.07
CA LYS A 66 25.09 5.18 -15.34
C LYS A 66 24.86 6.06 -16.58
N CYS A 67 24.19 7.21 -16.45
CA CYS A 67 23.91 8.11 -17.59
C CYS A 67 25.04 9.13 -17.84
N PRO A 68 25.69 9.10 -19.02
CA PRO A 68 26.80 10.00 -19.34
C PRO A 68 26.36 11.34 -19.98
N TRP A 69 25.08 11.53 -20.32
CA TRP A 69 24.61 12.71 -21.08
C TRP A 69 23.78 13.70 -20.24
N PRO A 70 24.01 15.02 -20.37
CA PRO A 70 23.31 16.04 -19.58
C PRO A 70 21.82 16.19 -19.95
N GLY A 71 21.40 15.84 -21.17
CA GLY A 71 20.01 15.97 -21.62
C GLY A 71 19.04 15.02 -20.90
N ASP A 72 19.48 13.82 -20.55
CA ASP A 72 18.66 12.84 -19.83
C ASP A 72 18.67 13.06 -18.32
N GLN A 73 19.66 13.79 -17.79
CA GLN A 73 19.66 14.21 -16.39
C GLN A 73 18.48 15.12 -16.05
N PHE A 74 18.02 15.96 -16.98
CA PHE A 74 16.83 16.79 -16.78
C PHE A 74 15.55 15.96 -16.66
N LYS A 75 15.35 14.98 -17.55
CA LYS A 75 14.18 14.07 -17.48
C LYS A 75 14.22 13.23 -16.21
N LEU A 76 15.40 12.77 -15.81
CA LEU A 76 15.57 11.98 -14.60
C LEU A 76 15.34 12.82 -13.32
N ALA A 77 15.71 14.10 -13.35
CA ALA A 77 15.40 15.05 -12.29
C ALA A 77 13.89 15.35 -12.21
N GLU A 78 13.19 15.44 -13.35
CA GLU A 78 11.73 15.60 -13.40
C GLU A 78 11.01 14.38 -12.80
N GLU A 79 11.41 13.17 -13.19
CA GLU A 79 10.84 11.94 -12.63
C GLU A 79 11.13 11.78 -11.12
N ARG A 80 12.29 12.26 -10.66
CA ARG A 80 12.59 12.34 -9.22
C ARG A 80 11.69 13.35 -8.51
N ALA A 81 11.42 14.51 -9.10
CA ALA A 81 10.49 15.48 -8.53
C ALA A 81 9.07 14.91 -8.41
N ARG A 82 8.59 14.21 -9.44
CA ARG A 82 7.31 13.48 -9.40
C ARG A 82 7.30 12.40 -8.32
N LEU A 83 8.40 11.68 -8.12
CA LEU A 83 8.50 10.67 -7.06
C LEU A 83 8.45 11.32 -5.66
N LEU A 84 9.08 12.48 -5.48
CA LEU A 84 9.01 13.25 -4.22
C LEU A 84 7.59 13.72 -3.92
N GLU A 85 6.81 14.13 -4.92
CA GLU A 85 5.39 14.47 -4.74
C GLU A 85 4.58 13.26 -4.27
N VAL A 86 4.80 12.09 -4.89
CA VAL A 86 4.12 10.86 -4.47
C VAL A 86 4.53 10.45 -3.04
N LYS A 87 5.79 10.66 -2.67
CA LYS A 87 6.30 10.43 -1.31
C LYS A 87 5.64 11.35 -0.29
N ARG A 88 5.47 12.64 -0.61
CA ARG A 88 4.74 13.59 0.23
C ARG A 88 3.29 13.15 0.42
N ALA A 89 2.59 12.82 -0.67
CA ALA A 89 1.22 12.32 -0.61
C ALA A 89 1.11 11.03 0.23
N ALA A 90 2.05 10.10 0.09
CA ALA A 90 2.11 8.90 0.92
C ALA A 90 2.29 9.22 2.41
N SER A 91 3.15 10.18 2.74
CA SER A 91 3.36 10.62 4.12
C SER A 91 2.13 11.32 4.70
N GLU A 92 1.45 12.17 3.92
CA GLU A 92 0.21 12.83 4.34
C GLU A 92 -0.90 11.81 4.61
N MET A 93 -1.01 10.77 3.77
CA MET A 93 -1.93 9.65 4.02
C MET A 93 -1.58 8.92 5.32
N HIS A 94 -0.29 8.65 5.56
CA HIS A 94 0.16 8.00 6.80
C HIS A 94 -0.20 8.84 8.04
N CYS A 95 0.10 10.15 8.01
CA CYS A 95 -0.26 11.08 9.08
C CYS A 95 -1.77 11.17 9.30
N SER A 96 -2.56 11.19 8.23
CA SER A 96 -4.03 11.22 8.31
C SER A 96 -4.60 9.97 8.97
N VAL A 97 -4.02 8.80 8.67
CA VAL A 97 -4.42 7.52 9.29
C VAL A 97 -4.07 7.50 10.78
N LEU A 98 -2.88 7.97 11.16
CA LEU A 98 -2.48 8.08 12.57
C LEU A 98 -3.36 9.06 13.34
N ALA A 99 -3.70 10.20 12.73
CA ALA A 99 -4.55 11.22 13.37
C ALA A 99 -6.01 10.76 13.53
N ALA A 100 -6.56 10.03 12.55
CA ALA A 100 -7.92 9.53 12.60
C ALA A 100 -8.11 8.41 13.65
N GLY A 101 -7.06 7.66 13.98
CA GLY A 101 -7.05 6.57 14.96
C GLY A 101 -7.85 5.33 14.54
N LYS A 102 -9.14 5.49 14.25
CA LYS A 102 -10.04 4.46 13.73
C LYS A 102 -10.76 4.98 12.48
N PRO A 103 -10.34 4.57 11.27
CA PRO A 103 -10.98 5.03 10.06
C PRO A 103 -12.41 4.49 9.96
N THR A 104 -13.34 5.38 9.65
CA THR A 104 -14.69 5.00 9.21
C THR A 104 -14.61 4.20 7.91
N TRP A 105 -15.69 3.49 7.59
CA TRP A 105 -15.79 2.76 6.31
C TRP A 105 -15.54 3.63 5.08
N LYS A 106 -16.03 4.88 5.11
CA LYS A 106 -15.83 5.84 4.01
C LYS A 106 -14.36 6.22 3.87
N GLU A 107 -13.69 6.53 4.99
CA GLU A 107 -12.26 6.85 5.02
C GLU A 107 -11.40 5.66 4.60
N TYR A 108 -11.78 4.44 4.98
CA TYR A 108 -11.12 3.22 4.53
C TYR A 108 -11.15 3.08 3.00
N TRP A 109 -12.32 3.22 2.38
CA TRP A 109 -12.44 3.10 0.92
C TRP A 109 -11.70 4.22 0.19
N PHE A 110 -11.78 5.44 0.72
CA PHE A 110 -11.02 6.57 0.20
C PHE A 110 -9.51 6.29 0.27
N LEU A 111 -9.01 5.91 1.45
CA LEU A 111 -7.60 5.59 1.66
C LEU A 111 -7.13 4.46 0.75
N LYS A 112 -7.91 3.38 0.62
CA LYS A 112 -7.60 2.27 -0.29
C LYS A 112 -7.42 2.76 -1.72
N ARG A 113 -8.33 3.63 -2.19
CA ARG A 113 -8.26 4.22 -3.54
C ARG A 113 -7.03 5.11 -3.69
N SER A 114 -6.77 5.98 -2.72
CA SER A 114 -5.62 6.91 -2.74
C SER A 114 -4.28 6.17 -2.72
N VAL A 115 -4.16 5.09 -1.93
CA VAL A 115 -2.97 4.24 -1.92
C VAL A 115 -2.79 3.52 -3.25
N ALA A 116 -3.86 2.98 -3.84
CA ALA A 116 -3.80 2.35 -5.15
C ALA A 116 -3.40 3.35 -6.25
N GLU A 117 -3.90 4.59 -6.19
CA GLU A 117 -3.52 5.65 -7.12
C GLU A 117 -2.04 6.01 -6.98
N CYS A 118 -1.54 6.19 -5.75
CA CYS A 118 -0.13 6.46 -5.51
C CYS A 118 0.75 5.32 -6.02
N ALA A 119 0.38 4.06 -5.75
CA ALA A 119 1.12 2.90 -6.26
C ALA A 119 1.18 2.89 -7.79
N ASN A 120 0.09 3.28 -8.46
CA ASN A 120 0.06 3.37 -9.92
C ASN A 120 0.96 4.51 -10.44
N ARG A 121 0.99 5.66 -9.74
CA ARG A 121 1.92 6.75 -10.07
C ARG A 121 3.39 6.33 -9.93
N VAL A 122 3.75 5.64 -8.85
CA VAL A 122 5.10 5.08 -8.67
C VAL A 122 5.46 4.12 -9.81
N LYS A 123 4.53 3.24 -10.20
CA LYS A 123 4.73 2.31 -11.32
C LYS A 123 4.98 3.06 -12.63
N ASN A 124 4.21 4.10 -12.92
CA ASN A 124 4.37 4.91 -14.13
C ASN A 124 5.74 5.60 -14.19
N ILE A 125 6.18 6.19 -13.07
CA ILE A 125 7.52 6.80 -12.93
C ILE A 125 8.59 5.74 -13.22
N ARG A 126 8.49 4.57 -12.58
CA ARG A 126 9.43 3.47 -12.80
C ARG A 126 9.48 3.05 -14.27
N THR A 127 8.34 2.93 -14.94
CA THR A 127 8.28 2.59 -16.37
C THR A 127 8.87 3.70 -17.25
N ALA A 128 8.66 4.97 -16.91
CA ALA A 128 9.26 6.09 -17.65
C ALA A 128 10.79 6.08 -17.55
N VAL A 129 11.33 5.89 -16.34
CA VAL A 129 12.78 5.78 -16.10
C VAL A 129 13.36 4.53 -16.80
N GLN A 130 12.65 3.40 -16.78
CA GLN A 130 13.04 2.20 -17.52
C GLN A 130 13.10 2.44 -19.03
N ARG A 131 12.10 3.10 -19.61
CA ARG A 131 12.10 3.42 -21.06
C ARG A 131 13.26 4.33 -21.44
N ALA A 132 13.57 5.33 -20.62
CA ALA A 132 14.72 6.19 -20.85
C ALA A 132 16.05 5.40 -20.88
N LYS A 133 16.19 4.39 -20.00
CA LYS A 133 17.33 3.46 -20.02
C LYS A 133 17.36 2.58 -21.28
N PHE A 134 16.23 1.97 -21.67
CA PHE A 134 16.18 1.07 -22.84
C PHE A 134 16.41 1.78 -24.17
N SER A 135 15.96 3.04 -24.33
CA SER A 135 16.32 3.84 -25.51
C SER A 135 17.83 4.08 -25.62
N GLU A 136 18.54 4.07 -24.48
CA GLU A 136 19.99 4.24 -24.43
C GLU A 136 20.76 2.97 -24.86
N ASP A 137 20.26 1.78 -24.48
CA ASP A 137 20.87 0.49 -24.84
C ASP A 137 20.74 0.21 -26.36
N LEU A 138 19.64 0.67 -26.97
CA LEU A 138 19.40 0.54 -28.43
C LEU A 138 20.26 1.47 -29.28
N LEU A 139 20.76 2.59 -28.72
CA LEU A 139 21.64 3.53 -29.44
C LEU A 139 23.12 3.13 -29.41
N LYS A 140 23.50 2.13 -28.61
CA LYS A 140 24.89 1.64 -28.46
C LYS A 140 25.19 0.38 -29.29
N THR A 141 24.18 -0.24 -29.89
CA THR A 141 24.29 -1.32 -30.91
C THR A 141 24.19 -0.78 -32.31
#